data_AF-A0A2N5CB46-F1
#
_entry.id   AF-A0A2N5CB46-F1
#
_cell.length_a   1.000
_cell.length_b   1.000
_cell.length_c   1.000
_cell.angle_alpha   90.00
_cell.angle_beta   90.00
_cell.angle_gamma   90.00
#
_symmetry.space_group_name_H-M   'P 1'
#
loop_
_entity.id
_entity.type
_entity.pdbx_description
1 polymer ?
#
loop_
_entity_poly.entity_id
_entity_poly.type
_entity_poly.pdbx_seq_one_letter_code
_entity_poly.pdbx_strand_id
1 'polypeptide(L)' 'MQAARTAVIEANGRSGPAGMVNVPDGEFLRGSNSKLAQPNEKPAHKARVHGFWMDKQHVTNSQFRSR' A
#
# COMPACT_ATOMS: atom_id res chain seq x y z
N MET A 1 -19.46 11.65 8.74
CA MET A 1 -18.80 12.00 7.47
C MET A 1 -18.53 10.72 6.72
N GLN A 2 -19.20 10.50 5.58
CA GLN A 2 -19.07 9.30 4.78
C GLN A 2 -17.67 9.28 4.14
N ALA A 3 -16.77 8.40 4.60
CA ALA A 3 -15.55 8.15 3.86
C ALA A 3 -15.94 7.53 2.52
N ALA A 4 -15.68 8.23 1.42
CA ALA A 4 -15.84 7.67 0.09
C ALA A 4 -15.04 6.36 0.04
N ARG A 5 -15.70 5.24 -0.28
CA ARG A 5 -15.03 3.97 -0.51
C ARG A 5 -14.27 4.09 -1.81
N THR A 6 -13.04 4.59 -1.75
CA THR A 6 -12.14 4.55 -2.91
C THR A 6 -11.87 3.08 -3.21
N ALA A 7 -12.43 2.59 -4.32
CA ALA A 7 -12.33 1.19 -4.69
C ALA A 7 -10.88 0.89 -5.09
N VAL A 8 -10.25 -0.07 -4.42
CA VAL A 8 -8.98 -0.65 -4.84
C VAL A 8 -9.26 -1.48 -6.10
N ILE A 9 -8.65 -1.10 -7.22
CA ILE A 9 -8.84 -1.78 -8.52
C ILE A 9 -7.69 -2.74 -8.77
N GLU A 10 -7.99 -4.02 -9.01
CA GLU A 10 -7.00 -5.00 -9.47
C GLU A 10 -6.73 -4.81 -10.97
N ALA A 11 -5.46 -4.70 -11.35
CA ALA A 11 -5.06 -4.57 -12.73
C ALA A 11 -4.89 -5.93 -13.42
N ASN A 12 -5.30 -5.98 -14.69
CA ASN A 12 -5.32 -7.18 -15.52
C ASN A 12 -4.31 -7.15 -16.67
N GLY A 13 -3.32 -6.25 -16.63
CA GLY A 13 -2.34 -6.08 -17.71
C GLY A 13 -2.77 -5.12 -18.82
N ARG A 14 -4.04 -4.70 -18.88
CA ARG A 14 -4.53 -3.66 -19.82
C ARG A 14 -4.78 -2.33 -19.13
N SER A 15 -5.39 -2.35 -17.95
CA SER A 15 -5.68 -1.17 -17.13
C SER A 15 -4.58 -0.80 -16.13
N GLY A 16 -3.47 -1.54 -16.15
CA GLY A 16 -2.33 -1.39 -15.24
C GLY A 16 -1.48 -2.67 -15.23
N PRO A 17 -0.41 -2.72 -14.42
CA PRO A 17 0.44 -3.90 -14.30
C PRO A 17 -0.34 -5.11 -13.76
N ALA A 18 -0.28 -6.25 -14.46
CA ALA A 18 -1.02 -7.44 -14.07
C ALA A 18 -0.61 -7.93 -12.67
N GLY A 19 -1.59 -8.24 -11.82
CA GLY A 19 -1.34 -8.73 -10.45
C GLY A 19 -1.06 -7.65 -9.40
N MET A 20 -1.11 -6.37 -9.80
CA MET A 20 -1.03 -5.23 -8.88
C MET A 20 -2.41 -4.62 -8.63
N VAL A 21 -2.51 -3.90 -7.52
CA VAL A 21 -3.69 -3.12 -7.14
C VAL A 21 -3.37 -1.63 -7.14
N ASN A 22 -4.34 -0.81 -7.56
CA ASN A 22 -4.21 0.63 -7.47
C ASN A 22 -4.53 1.09 -6.04
N VAL A 23 -3.53 1.67 -5.38
CA VAL A 23 -3.68 2.33 -4.09
C VAL A 23 -3.87 3.82 -4.37
N PRO A 24 -5.02 4.42 -4.00
CA PRO A 24 -5.27 5.84 -4.23
C PRO A 24 -4.35 6.72 -3.37
N ASP A 25 -4.21 7.98 -3.76
CA ASP A 25 -3.51 8.96 -2.93
C ASP A 25 -4.29 9.19 -1.62
N GLY A 26 -3.59 9.56 -0.56
CA GLY A 26 -4.23 9.74 0.73
C GLY A 26 -3.28 10.23 1.81
N GLU A 27 -3.86 10.63 2.93
CA GLU A 27 -3.15 10.92 4.15
C GLU A 27 -3.44 9.80 5.17
N PHE A 28 -2.41 9.34 5.87
CA PHE A 28 -2.55 8.38 6.95
C PHE A 28 -1.54 8.67 8.07
N LEU A 29 -1.75 8.06 9.23
CA LEU A 29 -0.80 8.11 10.33
C LEU A 29 0.29 7.06 10.10
N ARG A 30 1.51 7.51 9.82
CA ARG A 30 2.70 6.67 9.69
C ARG A 30 3.46 6.64 11.01
N GLY A 31 3.98 5.47 11.38
CA GLY A 31 4.66 5.23 12.65
C GLY A 31 3.68 4.89 13.77
N SER A 32 4.15 4.86 15.01
CA SER A 32 3.36 4.48 16.18
C SER A 32 3.71 5.35 17.38
N ASN A 33 2.71 5.65 18.22
CA ASN A 33 2.91 6.25 19.55
C ASN A 33 2.68 5.22 20.68
N SER A 34 2.52 3.93 20.33
CA SER A 34 2.33 2.87 21.32
C SER A 34 3.52 2.76 22.27
N LYS A 35 3.25 2.33 23.51
CA LYS A 35 4.30 2.02 24.49
C LYS A 35 5.24 0.92 24.00
N LEU A 36 4.73 -0.02 23.20
CA LEU A 36 5.48 -1.16 22.65
C LEU A 36 6.27 -0.82 21.37
N ALA A 37 6.07 0.37 20.79
CA ALA A 37 6.76 0.74 19.56
C ALA A 37 8.25 0.96 19.82
N GLN A 38 9.08 0.49 18.89
CA GLN A 38 10.52 0.70 18.93
C GLN A 38 10.85 2.19 18.75
N PRO A 39 12.00 2.70 19.25
CA PRO A 39 12.36 4.12 19.13
C PRO A 39 12.35 4.66 17.70
N ASN A 40 12.71 3.82 16.71
CA ASN A 40 12.73 4.16 15.29
C ASN A 40 11.36 4.10 14.60
N GLU A 41 10.33 3.61 15.27
CA GLU A 41 8.94 3.58 14.77
C GLU A 41 8.14 4.80 15.22
N LYS A 42 8.67 5.59 16.16
CA LYS A 42 8.05 6.80 16.72
C LYS A 42 8.54 8.07 16.02
N PRO A 43 7.76 9.16 16.05
CA PRO A 43 6.36 9.24 16.48
C PRO A 43 5.39 8.91 15.34
N ALA A 44 4.14 8.62 15.69
CA ALA A 44 3.06 8.63 14.72
C ALA A 44 2.84 10.07 14.21
N HIS A 45 2.91 10.25 12.89
CA HIS A 45 2.70 11.54 12.24
C HIS A 45 1.90 11.38 10.94
N LYS A 46 1.22 12.45 10.54
CA LYS A 46 0.48 12.48 9.28
C LYS A 46 1.47 12.45 8.11
N ALA A 47 1.29 11.48 7.22
CA ALA A 47 2.04 11.36 5.99
C ALA A 47 1.08 11.29 4.81
N ARG A 48 1.33 12.09 3.77
CA ARG A 48 0.62 12.03 2.51
C ARG A 48 1.44 11.26 1.48
N VAL A 49 0.78 10.36 0.76
CA VAL A 49 1.39 9.56 -0.31
C VAL A 49 0.54 9.70 -1.56
N HIS A 50 1.20 9.85 -2.71
CA HIS A 50 0.54 9.88 -4.02
C HIS A 50 0.05 8.48 -4.40
N GLY A 51 -0.98 8.41 -5.25
CA GLY A 51 -1.51 7.13 -5.71
C GLY A 51 -0.48 6.34 -6.49
N PHE A 52 -0.44 5.02 -6.29
CA PHE A 52 0.57 4.13 -6.85
C PHE A 52 0.04 2.70 -7.02
N TRP A 53 0.80 1.86 -7.70
CA TRP A 53 0.51 0.43 -7.84
C TRP A 53 1.29 -0.38 -6.81
N MET A 54 0.65 -1.35 -6.18
CA MET A 54 1.29 -2.28 -5.23
C MET A 54 0.94 -3.73 -5.60
N ASP A 55 1.90 -4.65 -5.50
CA ASP A 55 1.61 -6.07 -5.66
C ASP A 55 0.57 -6.54 -4.64
N LYS A 56 -0.43 -7.31 -5.08
CA LYS A 56 -1.47 -7.87 -4.20
C LYS A 56 -0.91 -8.90 -3.21
N GLN A 57 0.19 -9.55 -3.59
CA GLN A 57 0.84 -10.59 -2.82
C GLN A 57 2.35 -10.42 -2.87
N HIS A 58 3.06 -11.06 -1.94
CA HIS A 58 4.51 -11.19 -2.06
C HIS A 58 4.88 -11.91 -3.36
N VAL A 59 6.05 -11.58 -3.90
CA VAL A 59 6.64 -12.30 -5.02
C VAL A 59 6.83 -13.76 -4.61
N THR A 60 6.27 -14.68 -5.37
CA THR A 60 6.40 -16.11 -5.09
C THR A 60 7.73 -16.65 -5.61
N ASN A 61 8.17 -17.78 -5.06
CA ASN A 61 9.36 -18.49 -5.56
C ASN A 61 9.22 -18.87 -7.04
N SER A 62 8.01 -19.24 -7.49
CA SER A 62 7.77 -19.56 -8.90
C SER A 62 7.95 -18.33 -9.80
N GLN A 63 7.43 -17.17 -9.40
CA GLN A 63 7.58 -15.91 -10.14
C GLN A 63 9.04 -15.44 -10.18
N PHE A 64 9.77 -15.57 -9.06
CA PHE A 64 11.18 -15.19 -9.02
C PHE A 64 12.03 -16.04 -9.97
N ARG A 65 11.76 -17.35 -10.04
CA ARG A 65 12.48 -18.28 -10.93
C ARG A 65 12.18 -18.07 -12.42
N SER A 66 11.07 -17.43 -12.76
CA SER A 66 10.64 -17.20 -14.15
C SER A 66 10.93 -15.78 -14.66
N ARG A 67 11.78 -15.02 -13.95
CA ARG A 67 12.21 -13.69 -14.38
C ARG A 67 13.36 -13.74 -15.37
#